data_AF-A0A2R7Y3D1-F1
#
_entry.id   AF-A0A2R7Y3D1-F1
#
_cell.length_a   1.000
_cell.length_b   1.000
_cell.length_c   1.000
_cell.angle_alpha   90.00
_cell.angle_beta   90.00
_cell.angle_gamma   90.00
#
_symmetry.space_group_name_H-M   'P 1'
#
loop_
_entity.id
_entity.type
_entity.pdbx_description
1 polymer ?
#
loop_
_entity_poly.entity_id
_entity_poly.type
_entity_poly.pdbx_seq_one_letter_code
_entity_poly.pdbx_strand_id
1 'polypeptide(L)'
;MNDLLLFIVNGTLGAFLNVLMWSKAVEDLKSFKTFKLVFIGALTGYIYWWAHSEYNIPNGLLSIMAGYTAEDFLEWIMEKVPWHK
;
A
#
# COMPACT_ATOMS: atom_id res chain seq x y z
N MET A 1 1.06 -19.39 6.23
CA MET A 1 2.24 -18.54 6.52
C MET A 1 2.93 -18.05 5.24
N ASN A 2 3.04 -18.89 4.19
CA ASN A 2 3.57 -18.45 2.88
C ASN A 2 2.69 -17.41 2.18
N ASP A 3 1.37 -17.54 2.26
CA ASP A 3 0.46 -16.63 1.55
C ASP A 3 0.48 -15.22 2.12
N LEU A 4 0.49 -15.08 3.46
CA LEU A 4 0.61 -13.79 4.13
C LEU A 4 1.82 -12.98 3.64
N LEU A 5 3.00 -13.62 3.63
CA LEU A 5 4.22 -12.98 3.15
C LEU A 5 4.10 -12.62 1.66
N LEU A 6 3.50 -13.49 0.85
CA LEU A 6 3.27 -13.23 -0.57
C LEU A 6 2.39 -11.99 -0.79
N PHE A 7 1.30 -11.83 -0.05
CA PHE A 7 0.42 -10.67 -0.16
C PHE A 7 1.10 -9.38 0.33
N ILE A 8 1.86 -9.42 1.43
CA ILE A 8 2.65 -8.27 1.90
C ILE A 8 3.69 -7.87 0.87
N VAL A 9 4.44 -8.83 0.31
CA VAL A 9 5.46 -8.57 -0.72
C VAL A 9 4.81 -8.00 -1.99
N ASN A 10 3.67 -8.55 -2.44
CA ASN A 10 2.96 -8.03 -3.60
C ASN A 10 2.42 -6.61 -3.38
N GLY A 11 1.87 -6.32 -2.20
CA GLY A 11 1.45 -4.96 -1.83
C GLY A 11 2.62 -3.98 -1.79
N THR A 12 3.76 -4.42 -1.24
CA THR A 12 5.01 -3.64 -1.20
C THR A 12 5.55 -3.38 -2.61
N LEU A 13 5.58 -4.41 -3.48
CA LEU A 13 6.02 -4.30 -4.86
C LEU A 13 5.11 -3.38 -5.67
N GLY A 14 3.79 -3.46 -5.50
CA GLY A 14 2.84 -2.56 -6.15
C GLY A 14 3.11 -1.10 -5.80
N ALA A 15 3.27 -0.78 -4.51
CA ALA A 15 3.60 0.57 -4.08
C ALA A 15 4.99 1.02 -4.55
N PHE A 16 5.98 0.14 -4.54
CA PHE A 16 7.32 0.44 -5.02
C PHE A 16 7.35 0.71 -6.53
N LEU A 17 6.61 -0.07 -7.33
CA LEU A 17 6.45 0.16 -8.77
C LEU A 17 5.73 1.49 -9.05
N ASN A 18 4.71 1.84 -8.26
CA ASN A 18 4.06 3.14 -8.36
C ASN A 18 5.07 4.28 -8.15
N VAL A 19 5.86 4.21 -7.08
CA VAL A 19 6.90 5.21 -6.83
C VAL A 19 7.93 5.25 -7.97
N LEU A 20 8.38 4.10 -8.48
CA LEU A 20 9.33 4.06 -9.61
C LEU A 20 8.77 4.70 -10.88
N MET A 21 7.48 4.51 -11.17
CA MET A 21 6.83 5.07 -12.36
C MET A 21 6.71 6.60 -12.31
N TRP A 22 6.57 7.16 -11.10
CA TRP A 22 6.30 8.59 -10.93
C TRP A 22 7.47 9.40 -10.36
N SER A 23 8.55 8.75 -9.93
CA SER A 23 9.77 9.42 -9.46
C SER A 23 10.52 10.04 -10.63
N LYS A 24 10.97 11.29 -10.47
CA LYS A 24 11.72 12.02 -11.51
C LYS A 24 13.22 11.96 -11.28
N ALA A 25 13.63 11.72 -10.03
CA ALA A 25 15.02 11.61 -9.63
C ALA A 25 15.24 10.47 -8.62
N VAL A 26 16.47 9.99 -8.50
CA VAL A 26 16.81 8.88 -7.58
C VAL A 26 16.71 9.33 -6.12
N GLU A 27 16.84 10.63 -5.87
CA GLU A 27 16.67 11.26 -4.56
C GLU A 27 15.21 11.13 -4.07
N ASP A 28 14.23 11.12 -4.98
CA ASP A 28 12.80 10.95 -4.64
C ASP A 28 12.56 9.56 -4.02
N LEU A 29 13.32 8.55 -4.45
CA LEU A 29 13.22 7.18 -3.93
C LEU A 29 13.69 7.07 -2.47
N LYS A 30 14.55 8.00 -2.02
CA LYS A 30 15.07 8.04 -0.65
C LYS A 30 14.25 8.96 0.26
N SER A 31 13.20 9.59 -0.27
CA SER A 31 12.36 10.49 0.51
C SER A 31 11.54 9.73 1.55
N PHE A 32 11.28 10.37 2.69
CA PHE A 32 10.38 9.81 3.71
C PHE A 32 8.97 9.56 3.15
N LYS A 33 8.54 10.35 2.16
CA LYS A 33 7.29 10.15 1.43
C LYS A 33 7.26 8.80 0.72
N THR A 34 8.33 8.46 0.00
CA THR A 34 8.48 7.15 -0.66
C THR A 34 8.47 6.01 0.35
N PHE A 35 9.24 6.14 1.44
CA PHE A 35 9.24 5.12 2.49
C PHE A 35 7.83 4.87 3.05
N LYS A 36 7.09 5.95 3.33
CA LYS A 36 5.71 5.90 3.81
C LYS A 36 4.78 5.20 2.80
N LEU A 37 4.88 5.53 1.51
CA LEU A 37 4.08 4.91 0.45
C LEU A 37 4.35 3.40 0.34
N VAL A 38 5.63 3.00 0.33
CA VAL A 38 6.03 1.59 0.26
C VAL A 38 5.57 0.82 1.51
N PHE A 39 5.67 1.43 2.69
CA PHE A 39 5.19 0.85 3.95
C PHE A 39 3.67 0.68 3.96
N ILE A 40 2.91 1.63 3.41
CA ILE A 40 1.46 1.47 3.28
C ILE A 40 1.13 0.39 2.24
N GLY A 41 1.89 0.27 1.15
CA GLY A 41 1.75 -0.88 0.24
C GLY A 41 1.84 -2.22 0.97
N ALA A 42 2.82 -2.36 1.87
CA ALA A 42 2.96 -3.55 2.71
C ALA A 42 1.74 -3.78 3.63
N LEU A 43 1.24 -2.73 4.27
CA LEU A 43 0.03 -2.79 5.11
C LEU A 43 -1.22 -3.15 4.30
N THR A 44 -1.39 -2.60 3.10
CA THR A 44 -2.48 -2.95 2.20
C THR A 44 -2.41 -4.43 1.82
N GLY A 45 -1.22 -4.96 1.57
CA GLY A 45 -1.00 -6.40 1.35
C GLY A 45 -1.43 -7.25 2.55
N TYR A 46 -1.10 -6.82 3.78
CA TYR A 46 -1.56 -7.48 5.00
C TYR A 46 -3.09 -7.45 5.15
N ILE A 47 -3.71 -6.28 4.97
CA ILE A 47 -5.16 -6.09 5.07
C ILE A 47 -5.87 -6.94 4.01
N TYR A 48 -5.32 -7.01 2.80
CA TYR A 48 -5.83 -7.85 1.73
C TYR A 48 -5.80 -9.32 2.12
N TRP A 49 -4.67 -9.82 2.64
CA TRP A 49 -4.57 -11.19 3.11
C TRP A 49 -5.59 -11.49 4.22
N TRP A 50 -5.74 -10.59 5.19
CA TRP A 50 -6.66 -10.76 6.31
C TRP A 50 -8.11 -10.83 5.81
N ALA A 51 -8.50 -9.91 4.95
CA ALA A 51 -9.84 -9.88 4.37
C ALA A 51 -10.13 -11.08 3.44
N HIS A 52 -9.13 -11.54 2.69
CA HIS A 52 -9.27 -12.71 1.83
C HIS A 52 -9.32 -14.01 2.65
N SER A 53 -8.47 -14.15 3.65
CA SER A 53 -8.27 -15.42 4.38
C SER A 53 -9.24 -15.59 5.54
N GLU A 54 -9.57 -14.53 6.27
CA GLU A 54 -10.46 -14.60 7.44
C GLU A 54 -11.93 -14.32 7.08
N TYR A 55 -12.17 -13.47 6.07
CA TYR A 55 -13.53 -13.07 5.67
C TYR A 55 -13.97 -13.66 4.32
N ASN A 56 -13.12 -14.46 3.67
CA ASN A 56 -13.41 -15.13 2.40
C ASN A 56 -13.90 -14.17 1.30
N ILE A 57 -13.47 -12.90 1.37
CA ILE A 57 -13.91 -11.88 0.44
C ILE A 57 -13.34 -12.21 -0.96
N PRO A 58 -14.14 -12.09 -2.04
CA PRO A 58 -13.69 -12.37 -3.39
C PRO A 58 -12.47 -11.50 -3.77
N ASN A 59 -11.43 -12.15 -4.32
CA ASN A 59 -10.19 -11.47 -4.74
C ASN A 59 -10.45 -10.29 -5.69
N GLY A 60 -11.43 -10.41 -6.59
CA GLY A 60 -11.80 -9.31 -7.49
C GLY A 60 -12.30 -8.07 -6.75
N LEU A 61 -13.12 -8.25 -5.72
CA LEU A 61 -13.69 -7.14 -4.94
C LEU A 61 -12.60 -6.45 -4.10
N LEU A 62 -11.75 -7.25 -3.45
CA LEU A 62 -10.61 -6.75 -2.67
C LEU A 62 -9.58 -6.04 -3.55
N SER A 63 -9.36 -6.50 -4.78
CA SER A 63 -8.46 -5.84 -5.73
C SER A 63 -9.02 -4.50 -6.19
N ILE A 64 -10.33 -4.39 -6.38
CA ILE A 64 -10.99 -3.13 -6.72
C ILE A 64 -10.93 -2.18 -5.53
N MET A 65 -11.22 -2.64 -4.31
CA MET A 65 -11.14 -1.79 -3.12
C MET A 65 -9.70 -1.35 -2.85
N ALA A 66 -8.72 -2.25 -2.89
CA ALA A 66 -7.32 -1.90 -2.69
C ALA A 66 -6.82 -0.96 -3.79
N GLY A 67 -7.25 -1.11 -5.04
CA GLY A 67 -6.87 -0.20 -6.12
C GLY A 67 -7.56 1.17 -6.05
N TYR A 68 -8.84 1.21 -5.66
CA TYR A 68 -9.66 2.42 -5.64
C TYR A 68 -9.48 3.24 -4.37
N THR A 69 -9.37 2.57 -3.21
CA THR A 69 -9.34 3.24 -1.90
C THR A 69 -7.93 3.43 -1.36
N ALA A 70 -6.89 2.82 -1.94
CA ALA A 70 -5.54 2.99 -1.40
C ALA A 70 -5.07 4.45 -1.45
N GLU A 71 -5.32 5.17 -2.54
CA GLU A 71 -4.91 6.57 -2.68
C GLU A 71 -5.73 7.50 -1.77
N ASP A 72 -7.06 7.37 -1.77
CA ASP A 72 -7.94 8.16 -0.91
C ASP A 72 -7.74 7.88 0.59
N PHE A 73 -7.52 6.62 0.98
CA PHE A 73 -7.21 6.26 2.37
C PHE A 73 -5.85 6.82 2.80
N LEU A 74 -4.89 6.85 1.88
CA LEU A 74 -3.57 7.43 2.09
C LEU A 74 -3.61 8.95 2.23
N GLU A 75 -4.33 9.64 1.35
CA GLU A 75 -4.58 11.08 1.47
C GLU A 75 -5.32 11.39 2.77
N TRP A 76 -6.37 10.63 3.09
CA TRP A 76 -7.11 10.80 4.34
C TRP A 76 -6.22 10.63 5.58
N ILE A 77 -5.35 9.61 5.63
CA ILE A 77 -4.36 9.45 6.72
C ILE A 77 -3.38 10.63 6.74
N MET A 78 -2.93 11.11 5.58
CA MET A 78 -2.01 12.25 5.50
C MET A 78 -2.62 13.56 5.99
N GLU A 79 -3.92 13.77 5.76
CA GLU A 79 -4.67 14.93 6.26
C GLU A 79 -5.01 14.83 7.75
N LYS A 80 -5.33 13.63 8.24
CA LYS A 80 -5.74 13.39 9.64
C LYS A 80 -4.57 13.25 10.61
N VAL A 81 -3.41 12.78 10.15
CA VAL A 81 -2.20 12.68 10.98
C VAL A 81 -1.44 14.01 10.88
N PRO A 82 -1.39 14.83 11.95
CA PRO A 82 -0.72 16.11 11.90
C PRO A 82 0.79 15.91 11.74
N TRP A 83 1.31 16.09 10.52
CA TRP A 83 2.74 16.09 10.24
C TRP A 83 3.36 17.47 10.47
N HIS A 84 3.10 18.11 11.61
CA HIS A 84 3.86 19.23 12.20
C HIS A 84 3.51 19.24 13.71
N LYS A 85 4.46 19.20 14.64
CA LYS A 85 5.68 20.02 14.73
C LYS A 85 6.95 19.19 14.89
#